data_AF-A0A3B9KGK8-F1
#
_entry.id   AF-A0A3B9KGK8-F1
#
_cell.length_a   1.000
_cell.length_b   1.000
_cell.length_c   1.000
_cell.angle_alpha   90.00
_cell.angle_beta   90.00
_cell.angle_gamma   90.00
#
_symmetry.space_group_name_H-M   'P 1'
#
loop_
_entity.id
_entity.type
_entity.pdbx_description
1 polymer ?
#
loop_
_entity_poly.entity_id
_entity_poly.type
_entity_poly.pdbx_seq_one_letter_code
_entity_poly.pdbx_strand_id
1 'polypeptide(L)'
;MHQYEQEWHTLSEEVISGMKEWRDQHPKATLQEIEKALDERLAKMRARMLQDAALASTASDWSQAAPEERPVCPLCGSTLVARGKKTRRLQTQGGREIALTRSYGVCPTCQSGLFPPR
;
A
#
# COMPACT_ATOMS: atom_id res chain seq x y z
N MET A 1 -16.29 0.17 -3.43
CA MET A 1 -15.93 0.10 -2.00
C MET A 1 -16.01 -1.33 -1.43
N HIS A 2 -17.03 -2.13 -1.79
CA HIS A 2 -17.26 -3.48 -1.23
C HIS A 2 -16.23 -4.59 -1.56
N GLN A 3 -15.35 -4.39 -2.54
CA GLN A 3 -14.46 -5.48 -3.02
C GLN A 3 -13.33 -5.81 -2.02
N TYR A 4 -12.77 -4.80 -1.35
CA TYR A 4 -11.66 -5.02 -0.40
C TYR A 4 -12.14 -5.52 0.96
N GLU A 5 -13.40 -5.25 1.32
CA GLU A 5 -13.95 -5.64 2.62
C GLU A 5 -13.99 -7.17 2.80
N GLN A 6 -14.43 -7.89 1.77
CA GLN A 6 -14.42 -9.36 1.78
C GLN A 6 -13.00 -9.92 1.83
N GLU A 7 -12.08 -9.38 1.02
CA GLU A 7 -10.68 -9.80 1.02
C GLU A 7 -10.03 -9.56 2.40
N TRP A 8 -10.31 -8.43 3.05
CA TRP A 8 -9.77 -8.11 4.37
C TRP A 8 -10.39 -8.97 5.47
N HIS A 9 -11.67 -9.34 5.35
CA HIS A 9 -12.29 -10.31 6.23
C HIS A 9 -11.60 -11.67 6.13
N THR A 10 -11.39 -12.20 4.92
CA THR A 10 -10.68 -13.47 4.71
C THR A 10 -9.25 -13.41 5.28
N LEU A 11 -8.51 -12.32 5.06
CA LEU A 11 -7.16 -12.16 5.63
C LEU A 11 -7.18 -12.14 7.16
N SER A 12 -8.19 -11.51 7.77
CA SER A 12 -8.37 -11.50 9.23
C SER A 12 -8.63 -12.91 9.76
N GLU A 13 -9.51 -13.67 9.10
CA GLU A 13 -9.80 -15.05 9.44
C GLU A 13 -8.56 -15.95 9.30
N GLU A 14 -7.75 -15.77 8.26
CA GLU A 14 -6.46 -16.47 8.10
C GLU A 14 -5.50 -16.17 9.24
N VAL A 15 -5.38 -14.91 9.67
CA VAL A 15 -4.52 -14.52 10.79
C VAL A 15 -5.00 -15.17 12.08
N ILE A 16 -6.31 -15.10 12.38
CA ILE A 16 -6.91 -15.62 13.61
C ILE A 16 -6.78 -17.15 13.66
N SER A 17 -7.21 -17.85 12.61
CA SER A 17 -7.15 -19.31 12.52
C SER A 17 -5.71 -19.82 12.58
N GLY A 18 -4.81 -19.19 11.80
CA GLY A 18 -3.40 -19.54 11.79
C GLY A 18 -2.66 -19.22 13.09
N MET A 19 -3.15 -18.28 13.90
CA MET A 19 -2.61 -18.02 15.24
C MET A 19 -3.11 -19.05 16.25
N LYS A 20 -4.39 -19.44 16.18
CA LYS A 20 -4.96 -20.50 17.02
C LYS A 20 -4.22 -21.82 16.81
N GLU A 21 -4.09 -22.24 15.56
CA GLU A 21 -3.38 -23.47 15.20
C GLU A 21 -1.91 -23.44 15.66
N TRP A 22 -1.23 -22.31 15.46
CA TRP A 22 0.15 -22.15 15.94
C TRP A 22 0.23 -22.26 17.46
N ARG A 23 -0.72 -21.70 18.21
CA ARG A 23 -0.74 -21.79 19.68
C ARG A 23 -0.93 -23.24 20.15
N ASP A 24 -1.79 -24.01 19.48
CA ASP A 24 -2.02 -25.43 19.78
C ASP A 24 -0.74 -26.25 19.54
N GLN A 25 0.02 -25.94 18.50
CA GLN A 25 1.30 -26.59 18.19
C GLN A 25 2.44 -26.15 19.11
N HIS A 26 2.34 -24.97 19.75
CA HIS A 26 3.39 -24.40 20.57
C HIS A 26 2.90 -24.12 22.01
N PRO A 27 2.43 -25.14 22.77
CA PRO A 27 1.79 -24.95 24.06
C PRO A 27 2.70 -24.30 25.12
N LYS A 28 4.03 -24.42 24.95
CA LYS A 28 5.05 -23.86 25.85
C LYS A 28 5.76 -22.63 25.30
N ALA A 29 5.30 -22.06 24.18
CA ALA A 29 5.91 -20.85 23.62
C ALA A 29 5.97 -19.74 24.67
N THR A 30 7.12 -19.06 24.69
CA THR A 30 7.34 -17.83 25.44
C THR A 30 6.53 -16.68 24.86
N LEU A 31 6.36 -15.60 25.62
CA LEU A 31 5.71 -14.38 25.12
C LEU A 31 6.39 -13.84 23.86
N GLN A 32 7.73 -13.84 23.83
CA GLN A 32 8.50 -13.36 22.68
C GLN A 32 8.23 -14.18 21.41
N GLU A 33 8.09 -15.50 21.54
CA GLU A 33 7.76 -16.37 20.40
C GLU A 33 6.32 -16.14 19.92
N ILE A 34 5.39 -15.92 20.86
CA ILE A 34 3.99 -15.58 20.56
C ILE A 34 3.92 -14.25 19.81
N GLU A 35 4.61 -13.21 20.29
CA GLU A 35 4.69 -11.90 19.66
C GLU A 35 5.23 -12.01 18.24
N LYS A 36 6.36 -12.69 18.07
CA LYS A 36 6.97 -12.89 16.75
C LYS A 36 6.01 -13.59 15.78
N ALA A 37 5.37 -14.67 16.21
CA ALA A 37 4.43 -15.43 15.36
C ALA A 37 3.21 -14.59 14.97
N LEU A 38 2.69 -13.78 15.90
CA LEU A 38 1.58 -12.87 15.65
C LEU A 38 2.00 -11.75 14.69
N ASP A 39 3.13 -11.10 14.93
CA ASP A 39 3.66 -10.00 14.11
C ASP A 39 3.91 -10.43 12.67
N GLU A 40 4.50 -11.61 12.44
CA GLU A 40 4.74 -12.13 11.10
C GLU A 40 3.44 -12.27 10.27
N ARG A 41 2.35 -12.67 10.93
CA ARG A 41 1.01 -12.84 10.34
C ARG A 41 0.36 -11.47 10.09
N LEU A 42 0.35 -10.61 11.11
CA LEU A 42 -0.19 -9.26 11.00
C LEU A 42 0.54 -8.42 9.95
N ALA A 43 1.86 -8.58 9.81
CA ALA A 43 2.65 -7.86 8.82
C ALA A 43 2.16 -8.14 7.38
N LYS A 44 1.78 -9.39 7.08
CA LYS A 44 1.24 -9.77 5.77
C LYS A 44 -0.11 -9.09 5.51
N MET A 45 -1.04 -9.20 6.47
CA MET A 45 -2.36 -8.56 6.37
C MET A 45 -2.24 -7.04 6.23
N ARG A 46 -1.43 -6.41 7.09
CA ARG A 46 -1.14 -4.96 7.07
C ARG A 46 -0.64 -4.52 5.70
N ALA A 47 0.30 -5.24 5.10
CA ALA A 47 0.86 -4.89 3.79
C ALA A 47 -0.23 -4.88 2.70
N ARG A 48 -1.10 -5.88 2.69
CA ARG A 48 -2.21 -5.96 1.71
C ARG A 48 -3.22 -4.83 1.91
N MET A 49 -3.71 -4.63 3.13
CA MET A 49 -4.65 -3.54 3.43
C MET A 49 -4.09 -2.18 3.07
N LEU A 50 -2.81 -1.93 3.40
CA LEU A 50 -2.14 -0.68 3.08
C LEU A 50 -2.04 -0.46 1.56
N GLN A 51 -1.69 -1.51 0.81
CA GLN A 51 -1.62 -1.44 -0.64
C GLN A 51 -2.99 -1.12 -1.25
N ASP A 52 -4.04 -1.81 -0.84
CA ASP A 52 -5.40 -1.62 -1.35
C ASP A 52 -5.91 -0.20 -1.02
N ALA A 53 -5.73 0.26 0.22
CA ALA A 53 -6.11 1.61 0.63
C ALA A 53 -5.33 2.69 -0.15
N ALA A 54 -4.03 2.49 -0.38
CA ALA A 54 -3.20 3.43 -1.14
C ALA A 54 -3.57 3.48 -2.63
N LEU A 55 -4.07 2.38 -3.20
CA LEU A 55 -4.53 2.30 -4.59
C LEU A 55 -5.96 2.83 -4.75
N ALA A 56 -6.81 2.72 -3.73
CA ALA A 56 -8.15 3.28 -3.73
C ALA A 56 -8.19 4.82 -3.61
N SER A 57 -7.08 5.45 -3.20
CA SER A 57 -6.96 6.91 -3.12
C SER A 57 -7.25 7.57 -4.47
N THR A 58 -7.99 8.69 -4.48
CA THR A 58 -8.25 9.50 -5.68
C THR A 58 -6.97 10.00 -6.36
N ALA A 59 -5.87 10.11 -5.62
CA ALA A 59 -4.56 10.43 -6.16
C ALA A 59 -3.90 9.26 -6.93
N SER A 60 -4.53 8.09 -7.03
CA SER A 60 -3.97 6.90 -7.69
C SER A 60 -4.07 6.94 -9.20
N ASP A 61 -5.13 7.53 -9.76
CA ASP A 61 -5.32 7.68 -11.19
C ASP A 61 -5.85 9.07 -11.57
N TRP A 62 -4.93 9.99 -11.84
CA TRP A 62 -5.22 11.33 -12.35
C TRP A 62 -4.91 11.48 -13.85
N SER A 63 -4.61 10.38 -14.55
CA SER A 63 -4.10 10.45 -15.93
C SER A 63 -5.07 11.09 -16.92
N GLN A 64 -6.37 10.96 -16.65
CA GLN A 64 -7.46 11.56 -17.41
C GLN A 64 -8.13 12.75 -16.70
N ALA A 65 -7.65 13.14 -15.51
CA ALA A 65 -8.20 14.27 -14.76
C ALA A 65 -7.98 15.58 -15.52
N ALA A 66 -8.86 16.56 -15.28
CA ALA A 66 -8.72 17.90 -15.82
C ALA A 66 -7.44 18.57 -15.27
N PRO A 67 -6.77 19.47 -16.01
CA PRO A 67 -5.50 20.08 -15.58
C PRO A 67 -5.52 20.67 -14.15
N GLU A 68 -6.63 21.26 -13.74
CA GLU A 68 -6.89 21.82 -12.42
C GLU A 68 -6.94 20.79 -11.28
N GLU A 69 -7.30 19.55 -11.60
CA GLU A 69 -7.37 18.42 -10.65
C GLU A 69 -6.05 17.62 -10.63
N ARG A 70 -5.13 17.91 -11.55
CA ARG A 70 -3.85 17.20 -11.62
C ARG A 70 -2.90 17.68 -10.54
N PRO A 71 -2.07 16.76 -10.00
CA PRO A 71 -1.02 17.13 -9.07
C PRO A 71 -0.06 18.17 -9.67
N VAL A 72 0.47 19.02 -8.79
CA VAL A 72 1.47 20.04 -9.12
C VAL A 72 2.88 19.59 -8.75
N CYS A 73 3.88 20.16 -9.41
CA CYS A 73 5.28 19.96 -9.07
C CYS A 73 5.59 20.62 -7.70
N PRO A 74 6.16 19.90 -6.71
CA PRO A 74 6.49 20.48 -5.41
C PRO A 74 7.67 21.45 -5.47
N LEU A 75 8.42 21.50 -6.58
CA LEU A 75 9.57 22.39 -6.76
C LEU A 75 9.20 23.73 -7.39
N CYS A 76 8.28 23.75 -8.36
CA CYS A 76 7.95 24.96 -9.13
C CYS A 76 6.45 25.24 -9.25
N GLY A 77 5.57 24.39 -8.71
CA GLY A 77 4.13 24.57 -8.75
C GLY A 77 3.44 24.29 -10.09
N SER A 78 4.18 24.02 -11.18
CA SER A 78 3.55 23.71 -12.48
C SER A 78 2.78 22.39 -12.45
N THR A 79 1.60 22.37 -13.08
CA THR A 79 0.79 21.17 -13.27
C THR A 79 1.57 20.06 -13.98
N LEU A 80 1.47 18.83 -13.47
CA LEU A 80 2.16 17.69 -14.06
C LEU A 80 1.48 17.19 -15.33
N VAL A 81 2.30 16.74 -16.28
CA VAL A 81 1.84 16.08 -17.50
C VAL A 81 1.86 14.58 -17.29
N ALA A 82 0.71 13.91 -17.48
CA ALA A 82 0.58 12.47 -17.35
C ALA A 82 1.44 11.73 -18.39
N ARG A 83 2.15 10.69 -17.96
CA ARG A 83 3.02 9.84 -18.78
C ARG A 83 2.71 8.36 -18.55
N GLY A 84 1.43 8.04 -18.42
CA GLY A 84 0.95 6.68 -18.16
C GLY A 84 1.02 6.28 -16.69
N LYS A 85 1.13 4.98 -16.43
CA LYS A 85 1.24 4.40 -15.08
C LYS A 85 2.64 3.83 -14.88
N LYS A 86 3.12 3.88 -13.64
CA LYS A 86 4.39 3.26 -13.23
C LYS A 86 4.16 2.42 -11.98
N THR A 87 4.98 1.40 -11.78
CA THR A 87 4.97 0.60 -10.55
C THR A 87 6.15 1.00 -9.67
N ARG A 88 5.92 1.21 -8.37
CA ARG A 88 6.97 1.40 -7.37
C ARG A 88 6.80 0.39 -6.25
N ARG A 89 7.92 -0.19 -5.85
CA ARG A 89 8.03 -1.06 -4.68
C ARG A 89 8.49 -0.23 -3.49
N LEU A 90 7.79 -0.36 -2.36
CA LEU A 90 8.05 0.40 -1.15
C LEU A 90 8.14 -0.55 0.04
N GLN A 91 9.15 -0.32 0.88
CA GLN A 91 9.24 -0.99 2.18
C GLN A 91 8.32 -0.28 3.17
N THR A 92 7.43 -1.04 3.79
CA THR A 92 6.53 -0.55 4.83
C THR A 92 7.20 -0.67 6.19
N GLN A 93 6.68 0.05 7.18
CA GLN A 93 7.18 -0.05 8.57
C GLN A 93 7.04 -1.47 9.16
N GLY A 94 6.20 -2.34 8.58
CA GLY A 94 6.06 -3.74 8.98
C GLY A 94 7.07 -4.69 8.33
N GLY A 95 8.13 -4.18 7.69
CA GLY A 95 9.15 -5.01 7.04
C GLY A 95 8.66 -5.78 5.80
N ARG A 96 7.49 -5.40 5.26
CA ARG A 96 6.92 -5.98 4.05
C ARG A 96 6.98 -4.98 2.90
N GLU A 97 7.28 -5.50 1.72
CA GLU A 97 7.21 -4.74 0.47
C GLU A 97 5.75 -4.66 0.00
N ILE A 98 5.35 -3.49 -0.51
CA ILE A 98 4.12 -3.30 -1.28
C ILE A 98 4.46 -2.81 -2.68
N ALA A 99 3.61 -3.14 -3.66
CA ALA A 99 3.75 -2.67 -5.03
C ALA A 99 2.57 -1.77 -5.40
N LEU A 100 2.86 -0.50 -5.67
CA LEU A 100 1.86 0.48 -6.08
C LEU A 100 2.02 0.78 -7.56
N THR A 101 0.98 0.51 -8.35
CA THR A 101 0.88 0.93 -9.75
C THR A 101 -0.07 2.12 -9.85
N ARG A 102 0.46 3.32 -10.10
CA ARG A 102 -0.29 4.59 -10.06
C ARG A 102 0.07 5.48 -11.25
N SER A 103 -0.72 6.52 -11.49
CA SER A 103 -0.46 7.51 -12.52
C SER A 103 0.85 8.26 -12.26
N TYR A 104 1.67 8.35 -13.30
CA TYR A 104 3.01 8.93 -13.30
C TYR A 104 3.01 10.20 -14.12
N GLY A 105 3.66 11.23 -13.58
CA GLY A 105 3.72 12.56 -14.18
C GLY A 105 5.13 13.10 -14.27
N VAL A 106 5.36 13.96 -15.26
CA VAL A 106 6.58 14.75 -15.36
C VAL A 106 6.23 16.23 -15.30
N CYS A 107 7.05 16.99 -14.59
CA CYS A 107 6.95 18.44 -14.62
C CYS A 107 7.51 18.94 -15.98
N PRO A 108 6.77 19.76 -16.75
CA PRO A 108 7.29 20.28 -18.02
C PRO A 108 8.46 21.26 -17.82
N THR A 109 8.54 21.91 -16.66
CA THR A 109 9.57 22.91 -16.33
C THR A 109 10.81 22.28 -15.71
N CYS A 110 10.64 21.52 -14.62
CA CYS A 110 11.76 20.91 -13.88
C CYS A 110 12.21 19.57 -14.46
N GLN A 111 11.43 18.96 -15.36
CA GLN A 111 11.64 17.62 -15.92
C GLN A 111 11.71 16.49 -14.88
N SER A 112 11.43 16.78 -13.61
CA SER A 112 11.38 15.80 -12.52
C SER A 112 10.15 14.90 -12.67
N GLY A 113 10.38 13.59 -12.68
CA GLY A 113 9.34 12.58 -12.58
C GLY A 113 8.81 12.46 -11.16
N LEU A 114 7.49 12.58 -11.00
CA LEU A 114 6.83 12.48 -9.70
C LEU A 114 5.91 11.26 -9.69
N PHE A 115 6.20 10.34 -8.77
CA PHE A 115 5.44 9.12 -8.57
C PHE A 115 4.96 9.02 -7.12
N PRO A 116 3.64 9.04 -6.97
CA PRO A 116 2.83 10.26 -6.95
C PRO A 116 3.23 11.19 -5.78
N PRO A 117 2.97 12.51 -5.88
CA PRO A 117 3.15 13.41 -4.75
C PRO A 117 2.16 13.09 -3.62
N ARG A 118 2.55 13.47 -2.39
CA ARG A 118 1.87 13.12 -1.14
C ARG A 118 0.40 13.49 -1.13
#